data_AF-A0A251QI59-F1
#
_entry.id   AF-A0A251QI59-F1
#
_cell.length_a   1.000
_cell.length_b   1.000
_cell.length_c   1.000
_cell.angle_alpha   90.00
_cell.angle_beta   90.00
_cell.angle_gamma   90.00
#
_symmetry.space_group_name_H-M   'P 1'
#
loop_
_entity.id
_entity.type
_entity.pdbx_description
1 polymer ?
#
loop_
_entity_poly.entity_id
_entity_poly.type
_entity_poly.pdbx_seq_one_letter_code
_entity_poly.pdbx_strand_id
1 'polypeptide(L)'
;MVLSQKLHEAFKGTVEKITGPRTVSAFKEKGVLSVTEFVTAGDNLVSKCPTWSWESGEPSKRKPYLPPEKQYLITRNVPCLRRAASIEEEYEAAGMEVLLDNEDNDGWLATHGKPKGNCEEENLPSIESLEISKNKAVKLAPSHVGGEDEDDIPDMADYEEADNIEIDPGTYIIAHEPEDDNILRTRTYDVSITYDKYYQTPRVWLTGYDESRMLLQAELVLEDVSQDHARKTVTIEDHPHLPGKHASVHPCRHGAVMKKIIDVLMSRGVEPEVDKYLFLFLKFVASVIPTIEYDYTMDFDLGSSSS
;
A
#
# COMPACT_ATOMS: atom_id res chain seq x y z
N MET A 1 4.54 -6.58 -27.53
CA MET A 1 4.34 -7.13 -26.16
C MET A 1 3.14 -8.07 -26.07
N VAL A 2 1.93 -7.67 -26.51
CA VAL A 2 0.69 -8.49 -26.40
C VAL A 2 0.80 -9.90 -27.00
N LEU A 3 1.44 -10.07 -28.17
CA LEU A 3 1.55 -11.39 -28.82
C LEU A 3 2.45 -12.36 -28.03
N SER A 4 3.53 -11.85 -27.44
CA SER A 4 4.44 -12.64 -26.60
C SER A 4 3.79 -13.04 -25.28
N GLN A 5 2.97 -12.16 -24.69
CA GLN A 5 2.25 -12.44 -23.46
C GLN A 5 1.18 -13.52 -23.67
N LYS A 6 0.40 -13.43 -24.75
CA LYS A 6 -0.57 -14.48 -25.12
C LYS A 6 0.09 -15.83 -25.40
N LEU A 7 1.27 -15.83 -26.05
CA LEU A 7 2.02 -17.06 -26.30
C LEU A 7 2.54 -17.68 -24.99
N HIS A 8 3.03 -16.84 -24.08
CA HIS A 8 3.49 -17.24 -22.75
C HIS A 8 2.35 -17.79 -21.90
N GLU A 9 1.18 -17.15 -21.91
CA GLU A 9 -0.02 -17.63 -21.21
C GLU A 9 -0.52 -18.96 -21.77
N ALA A 10 -0.55 -19.12 -23.10
CA ALA A 10 -0.94 -20.37 -23.74
C ALA A 10 0.04 -21.51 -23.41
N PHE A 11 1.35 -21.22 -23.43
CA PHE A 11 2.39 -22.15 -23.04
C PHE A 11 2.27 -22.53 -21.57
N LYS A 12 2.13 -21.54 -20.67
CA LYS A 12 1.91 -21.71 -19.24
C LYS A 12 0.70 -22.60 -18.96
N GLY A 13 -0.45 -22.31 -19.59
CA GLY A 13 -1.66 -23.10 -19.43
C GLY A 13 -1.50 -24.55 -19.89
N THR A 14 -0.65 -24.79 -20.89
CA THR A 14 -0.33 -26.16 -21.36
C THR A 14 0.58 -26.88 -20.36
N VAL A 15 1.64 -26.22 -19.88
CA VAL A 15 2.55 -26.77 -18.86
C VAL A 15 1.79 -27.07 -17.56
N GLU A 16 0.87 -26.20 -17.15
CA GLU A 16 0.05 -26.39 -15.95
C GLU A 16 -0.85 -27.62 -16.03
N LYS A 17 -1.33 -27.99 -17.22
CA LYS A 17 -2.15 -29.20 -17.41
C LYS A 17 -1.34 -30.50 -17.37
N ILE A 18 -0.06 -30.44 -17.76
CA ILE A 18 0.79 -31.63 -17.93
C ILE A 18 1.58 -31.94 -16.65
N THR A 19 1.99 -30.91 -15.91
CA THR A 19 2.84 -31.07 -14.72
C THR A 19 1.99 -31.25 -13.45
N GLY A 20 2.43 -32.09 -12.51
CA GLY A 20 1.84 -32.13 -11.16
C GLY A 20 2.24 -30.91 -10.32
N PRO A 21 1.49 -30.56 -9.26
CA PRO A 21 1.95 -29.57 -8.28
C PRO A 21 3.17 -30.12 -7.52
N ARG A 22 4.01 -29.21 -7.02
CA ARG A 22 5.15 -29.57 -6.20
C ARG A 22 4.67 -29.99 -4.80
N THR A 23 5.33 -31.01 -4.26
CA THR A 23 5.02 -31.60 -2.94
C THR A 23 6.12 -31.41 -1.90
N VAL A 24 7.35 -31.07 -2.33
CA VAL A 24 8.51 -30.85 -1.44
C VAL A 24 8.76 -29.36 -1.28
N SER A 25 9.00 -28.89 -0.05
CA SER A 25 9.35 -27.48 0.21
C SER A 25 10.63 -27.05 -0.52
N ALA A 26 10.66 -25.85 -1.11
CA ALA A 26 11.90 -25.07 -1.19
C ALA A 26 11.60 -23.59 -0.99
N PHE A 27 10.87 -23.35 0.10
CA PHE A 27 10.65 -22.02 0.63
C PHE A 27 11.99 -21.31 0.88
N LYS A 28 12.90 -21.92 1.66
CA LYS A 28 14.19 -21.31 2.01
C LYS A 28 15.16 -21.21 0.81
N GLU A 29 15.24 -22.24 -0.04
CA GLU A 29 16.26 -22.26 -1.11
C GLU A 29 15.89 -21.42 -2.35
N LYS A 30 14.58 -21.34 -2.66
CA LYS A 30 14.08 -20.76 -3.91
C LYS A 30 13.01 -19.68 -3.71
N GLY A 31 12.53 -19.46 -2.49
CA GLY A 31 11.47 -18.49 -2.21
C GLY A 31 10.09 -18.90 -2.79
N VAL A 32 9.88 -20.18 -3.07
CA VAL A 32 8.64 -20.70 -3.68
C VAL A 32 7.83 -21.55 -2.71
N LEU A 33 6.53 -21.68 -2.98
CA LEU A 33 5.58 -22.46 -2.20
C LEU A 33 5.08 -23.68 -2.99
N SER A 34 4.90 -24.80 -2.30
CA SER A 34 3.98 -25.85 -2.73
C SER A 34 2.53 -25.45 -2.50
N VAL A 35 1.60 -26.22 -3.07
CA VAL A 35 0.16 -25.97 -2.89
C VAL A 35 -0.25 -26.12 -1.42
N THR A 36 0.26 -27.13 -0.74
CA THR A 36 -0.02 -27.35 0.69
C THR A 36 0.52 -26.21 1.54
N GLU A 37 1.72 -25.72 1.24
CA GLU A 37 2.31 -24.58 1.96
C GLU A 37 1.55 -23.28 1.69
N PHE A 38 1.05 -23.06 0.47
CA PHE A 38 0.16 -21.92 0.17
C PHE A 38 -1.12 -21.97 1.00
N VAL A 39 -1.74 -23.14 1.13
CA VAL A 39 -2.93 -23.31 1.98
C VAL A 39 -2.59 -23.06 3.45
N THR A 40 -1.49 -23.61 3.97
CA THR A 40 -1.04 -23.37 5.35
C THR A 40 -0.78 -21.89 5.62
N ALA A 41 -0.07 -21.20 4.72
CA ALA A 41 0.20 -19.77 4.86
C ALA A 41 -1.06 -18.91 4.75
N GLY A 42 -2.01 -19.31 3.89
CA GLY A 42 -3.32 -18.66 3.78
C GLY A 42 -4.19 -18.86 5.02
N ASP A 43 -4.17 -20.05 5.62
CA ASP A 43 -4.86 -20.31 6.89
C ASP A 43 -4.29 -19.47 8.03
N ASN A 44 -2.97 -19.29 8.08
CA ASN A 44 -2.35 -18.39 9.06
C ASN A 44 -2.75 -16.93 8.80
N LEU A 45 -2.73 -16.47 7.54
CA LEU A 45 -3.17 -15.12 7.16
C LEU A 45 -4.60 -14.83 7.62
N VAL A 46 -5.56 -15.70 7.31
CA VAL A 46 -6.97 -15.54 7.71
C VAL A 46 -7.11 -15.57 9.25
N SER A 47 -6.33 -16.41 9.93
CA SER A 47 -6.35 -16.52 11.39
C SER A 47 -5.85 -15.25 12.09
N LYS A 48 -4.80 -14.61 11.55
CA LYS A 48 -4.17 -13.41 12.14
C LYS A 48 -4.78 -12.10 11.67
N CYS A 49 -5.25 -12.05 10.43
CA CYS A 49 -5.85 -10.88 9.80
C CYS A 49 -7.27 -11.25 9.33
N PRO A 50 -8.30 -11.12 10.19
CA PRO A 50 -9.67 -11.54 9.89
C PRO A 50 -10.35 -10.76 8.74
N THR A 51 -9.72 -9.69 8.25
CA THR A 51 -10.13 -8.98 7.03
C THR A 51 -9.90 -9.82 5.77
N TRP A 52 -8.98 -10.78 5.83
CA TRP A 52 -8.78 -11.78 4.78
C TRP A 52 -9.71 -12.97 4.95
N SER A 53 -10.18 -13.49 3.81
CA SER A 53 -11.03 -14.68 3.76
C SER A 53 -10.65 -15.59 2.59
N TRP A 54 -10.86 -16.89 2.76
CA TRP A 54 -10.80 -17.86 1.67
C TRP A 54 -12.07 -17.80 0.82
N GLU A 55 -11.91 -17.96 -0.49
CA GLU A 55 -12.99 -17.97 -1.46
C GLU A 55 -12.92 -19.20 -2.37
N SER A 56 -14.10 -19.64 -2.82
CA SER A 56 -14.25 -20.78 -3.73
C SER A 56 -14.24 -20.39 -5.21
N GLY A 57 -14.52 -19.12 -5.52
CA GLY A 57 -14.66 -18.61 -6.89
C GLY A 57 -15.77 -19.29 -7.71
N GLU A 58 -15.77 -19.02 -9.02
CA GLU A 58 -16.68 -19.68 -9.96
C GLU A 58 -16.45 -21.19 -10.00
N PRO A 59 -17.51 -22.04 -9.87
CA PRO A 59 -17.37 -23.50 -9.90
C PRO A 59 -16.66 -24.04 -11.15
N SER A 60 -16.84 -23.41 -12.30
CA SER A 60 -16.22 -23.77 -13.58
C SER A 60 -14.72 -23.48 -13.66
N LYS A 61 -14.23 -22.56 -12.82
CA LYS A 61 -12.83 -22.09 -12.80
C LYS A 61 -12.01 -22.67 -11.65
N ARG A 62 -12.60 -23.56 -10.84
CA ARG A 62 -11.89 -24.21 -9.72
C ARG A 62 -10.72 -25.05 -10.22
N LYS A 63 -9.60 -24.90 -9.52
CA LYS A 63 -8.38 -25.66 -9.76
C LYS A 63 -8.45 -26.95 -8.92
N PRO A 64 -8.32 -28.13 -9.54
CA PRO A 64 -8.51 -29.42 -8.85
C PRO A 64 -7.39 -29.75 -7.86
N TYR A 65 -6.25 -29.06 -7.94
CA TYR A 65 -5.12 -29.26 -7.04
C TYR A 65 -5.26 -28.46 -5.73
N LEU A 66 -6.23 -27.55 -5.62
CA LEU A 66 -6.55 -26.79 -4.41
C LEU A 66 -7.87 -27.30 -3.81
N PRO A 67 -8.08 -27.21 -2.48
CA PRO A 67 -9.37 -27.49 -1.86
C PRO A 67 -10.49 -26.62 -2.45
N PRO A 68 -11.71 -27.15 -2.68
CA PRO A 68 -12.81 -26.40 -3.31
C PRO A 68 -13.15 -25.08 -2.63
N GLU A 69 -12.99 -25.01 -1.31
CA GLU A 69 -13.26 -23.87 -0.45
C GLU A 69 -12.05 -22.94 -0.24
N LYS A 70 -10.86 -23.32 -0.72
CA LYS A 70 -9.59 -22.57 -0.56
C LYS A 70 -8.91 -22.35 -1.90
N GLN A 71 -9.61 -21.70 -2.83
CA GLN A 71 -9.09 -21.46 -4.18
C GLN A 71 -8.21 -20.21 -4.24
N TYR A 72 -8.63 -19.14 -3.56
CA TYR A 72 -7.87 -17.90 -3.43
C TYR A 72 -8.26 -17.16 -2.16
N LEU A 73 -7.42 -16.22 -1.73
CA LEU A 73 -7.69 -15.34 -0.61
C LEU A 73 -8.17 -13.99 -1.12
N ILE A 74 -9.06 -13.32 -0.39
CA ILE A 74 -9.49 -11.96 -0.70
C ILE A 74 -9.65 -11.15 0.57
N THR A 75 -9.27 -9.88 0.50
CA THR A 75 -9.71 -8.83 1.41
C THR A 75 -10.48 -7.79 0.59
N ARG A 76 -11.59 -7.32 1.15
CA ARG A 76 -12.55 -6.47 0.43
C ARG A 76 -12.58 -5.08 1.03
N ASN A 77 -12.93 -4.11 0.22
CA ASN A 77 -13.14 -2.75 0.68
C ASN A 77 -11.91 -2.13 1.40
N VAL A 78 -10.74 -2.36 0.84
CA VAL A 78 -9.49 -1.79 1.35
C VAL A 78 -9.39 -0.33 0.92
N PRO A 79 -9.25 0.65 1.83
CA PRO A 79 -9.19 2.05 1.46
C PRO A 79 -7.87 2.41 0.76
N CYS A 80 -7.97 3.39 -0.14
CA CYS A 80 -6.84 4.02 -0.82
C CYS A 80 -7.10 5.53 -0.88
N LEU A 81 -6.54 6.25 0.10
CA LEU A 81 -6.84 7.67 0.35
C LEU A 81 -6.01 8.62 -0.52
N ARG A 82 -4.86 8.16 -1.03
CA ARG A 82 -3.90 8.94 -1.81
C ARG A 82 -3.40 8.15 -3.02
N ARG A 83 -2.84 8.82 -4.03
CA ARG A 83 -2.17 8.17 -5.18
C ARG A 83 -0.71 7.88 -4.89
N ALA A 84 -0.16 6.85 -5.54
CA ALA A 84 1.22 6.42 -5.31
C ALA A 84 2.23 7.56 -5.55
N ALA A 85 1.99 8.37 -6.59
CA ALA A 85 2.82 9.54 -6.90
C ALA A 85 2.95 10.54 -5.75
N SER A 86 1.88 10.74 -4.94
CA SER A 86 1.92 11.69 -3.83
C SER A 86 2.76 11.22 -2.64
N ILE A 87 2.95 9.90 -2.51
CA ILE A 87 3.85 9.32 -1.51
C ILE A 87 5.30 9.44 -2.01
N GLU A 88 5.55 9.15 -3.29
CA GLU A 88 6.88 9.25 -3.91
C GLU A 88 7.45 10.68 -3.83
N GLU A 89 6.65 11.69 -4.17
CA GLU A 89 7.05 13.10 -4.04
C GLU A 89 7.41 13.49 -2.60
N GLU A 90 6.70 12.96 -1.62
CA GLU A 90 6.97 13.20 -0.19
C GLU A 90 8.32 12.58 0.24
N TYR A 91 8.64 11.37 -0.25
CA TYR A 91 9.94 10.74 -0.03
C TYR A 91 11.08 11.51 -0.69
N GLU A 92 10.89 11.96 -1.93
CA GLU A 92 11.85 12.80 -2.65
C GLU A 92 12.09 14.13 -1.93
N ALA A 93 11.02 14.82 -1.53
CA ALA A 93 11.08 16.09 -0.81
C ALA A 93 11.74 15.96 0.58
N ALA A 94 11.55 14.81 1.25
CA ALA A 94 12.21 14.50 2.52
C ALA A 94 13.70 14.15 2.36
N GLY A 95 14.25 14.17 1.14
CA GLY A 95 15.63 13.80 0.87
C GLY A 95 15.92 12.33 1.17
N MET A 96 14.89 11.47 1.20
CA MET A 96 15.02 10.02 1.33
C MET A 96 15.34 9.37 -0.03
N GLU A 97 16.17 10.03 -0.83
CA GLU A 97 16.71 9.46 -2.06
C GLU A 97 17.80 8.46 -1.68
N VAL A 98 17.49 7.16 -1.74
CA VAL A 98 18.47 6.09 -1.70
C VAL A 98 18.61 5.54 -3.11
N LEU A 99 19.32 6.27 -3.96
CA LEU A 99 19.91 5.71 -5.17
C LEU A 99 21.00 4.73 -4.75
N LEU A 100 20.64 3.45 -4.66
CA LEU A 100 21.64 2.38 -4.75
C LEU A 100 21.90 2.15 -6.24
N ASP A 101 22.86 2.90 -6.80
CA ASP A 101 23.59 2.46 -7.99
C ASP A 101 24.39 1.21 -7.60
N ASN A 102 23.72 0.06 -7.64
CA ASN A 102 24.37 -1.22 -7.82
C ASN A 102 24.18 -1.59 -9.29
N GLU A 103 25.30 -1.81 -10.00
CA GLU A 103 25.36 -2.14 -11.43
C GLU A 103 24.53 -3.39 -11.83
N ASP A 104 24.03 -4.14 -10.85
CA ASP A 104 23.06 -5.21 -11.02
C ASP A 104 21.64 -4.74 -10.65
N ASN A 105 20.91 -4.10 -11.57
CA ASN A 105 19.44 -3.98 -11.66
C ASN A 105 18.59 -4.50 -10.45
N ASP A 106 18.78 -3.94 -9.26
CA ASP A 106 18.25 -4.46 -7.99
C ASP A 106 17.49 -3.39 -7.19
N GLY A 107 16.92 -2.40 -7.87
CA GLY A 107 15.97 -1.41 -7.31
C GLY A 107 14.61 -1.99 -6.91
N TRP A 108 14.54 -3.29 -6.58
CA TRP A 108 13.28 -4.00 -6.29
C TRP A 108 13.01 -4.15 -4.78
N LEU A 109 14.03 -3.99 -3.93
CA LEU A 109 13.95 -4.28 -2.49
C LEU A 109 14.07 -3.03 -1.61
N ALA A 110 13.94 -1.82 -2.16
CA ALA A 110 14.09 -0.59 -1.39
C ALA A 110 12.90 -0.39 -0.42
N THR A 111 12.89 -1.10 0.71
CA THR A 111 11.97 -0.87 1.83
C THR A 111 12.75 -0.77 3.13
N HIS A 112 12.73 0.44 3.71
CA HIS A 112 13.24 0.87 5.02
C HIS A 112 14.75 0.94 5.24
N GLY A 113 15.23 2.19 5.41
CA GLY A 113 16.58 2.55 5.78
C GLY A 113 16.99 2.14 7.20
N LYS A 114 18.30 1.90 7.37
CA LYS A 114 18.97 2.07 8.67
C LYS A 114 19.26 3.57 8.86
N PRO A 115 19.12 4.14 10.07
CA PRO A 115 19.82 5.37 10.37
C PRO A 115 21.32 5.07 10.25
N LYS A 116 22.03 5.82 9.40
CA LYS A 116 23.49 5.79 9.40
C LYS A 116 23.95 6.40 10.72
N GLY A 117 24.27 5.53 11.68
CA GLY A 117 25.15 5.89 12.77
C GLY A 117 26.56 6.04 12.22
N ASN A 118 27.07 7.27 12.24
CA ASN A 118 28.49 7.52 12.44
C ASN A 118 28.59 8.26 13.77
N CYS A 119 29.09 7.57 14.80
CA CYS A 119 29.67 8.22 15.95
C CYS A 119 31.08 8.64 15.55
N GLU A 120 31.25 9.86 15.04
CA GLU A 120 32.50 10.62 15.19
C GLU A 120 32.11 12.08 15.44
N GLU A 121 32.64 12.59 16.55
CA GLU A 121 32.36 13.89 17.16
C GLU A 121 32.79 15.04 16.25
N GLU A 122 31.86 15.92 15.84
CA GLU A 122 32.18 17.35 15.67
C GLU A 122 31.01 18.22 16.13
N ASN A 123 31.22 18.88 17.27
CA ASN A 123 30.58 20.09 17.79
C ASN A 123 29.05 20.20 17.73
N LEU A 124 28.42 19.81 18.84
CA LEU A 124 27.10 20.29 19.25
C LEU A 124 27.11 21.84 19.35
N PRO A 125 26.26 22.59 18.63
CA PRO A 125 25.88 23.90 19.10
C PRO A 125 24.78 23.73 20.16
N SER A 126 25.09 24.23 21.35
CA SER A 126 24.24 24.25 22.53
C SER A 126 22.86 24.86 22.26
N ILE A 127 21.86 24.31 22.94
CA ILE A 127 20.49 24.82 23.04
C ILE A 127 20.46 26.14 23.83
N GLU A 128 20.87 27.24 23.21
CA GLU A 128 20.58 28.59 23.71
C GLU A 128 20.79 29.59 22.56
N SER A 129 19.93 30.61 22.49
CA SER A 129 19.85 31.69 21.48
C SER A 129 19.01 31.43 20.21
N LEU A 130 17.68 31.40 20.38
CA LEU A 130 16.75 31.82 19.34
C LEU A 130 16.69 33.36 19.30
N GLU A 131 17.56 33.98 18.50
CA GLU A 131 17.34 35.35 18.04
C GLU A 131 16.58 35.33 16.71
N ILE A 132 15.30 35.68 16.77
CA ILE A 132 14.43 35.89 15.62
C ILE A 132 14.85 37.19 14.92
N SER A 133 15.59 37.08 13.81
CA SER A 133 15.81 38.19 12.89
C SER A 133 14.92 38.08 11.65
N LYS A 134 13.91 38.96 11.65
CA LYS A 134 12.99 39.29 10.56
C LYS A 134 13.72 39.74 9.29
N ASN A 135 13.13 39.42 8.12
CA ASN A 135 12.82 40.30 6.96
C ASN A 135 12.52 39.36 5.74
N LYS A 136 11.34 39.33 5.11
CA LYS A 136 10.60 40.45 4.49
C LYS A 136 9.13 40.09 4.14
N ALA A 137 8.21 40.87 4.74
CA ALA A 137 6.91 41.39 4.26
C ALA A 137 5.77 40.46 3.76
N VAL A 138 4.85 40.13 4.69
CA VAL A 138 3.40 40.06 4.43
C VAL A 138 2.75 41.35 4.97
N LYS A 139 1.84 41.95 4.20
CA LYS A 139 1.13 43.19 4.58
C LYS A 139 -0.01 42.89 5.55
N LEU A 140 0.08 43.40 6.77
CA LEU A 140 -1.05 43.65 7.68
C LEU A 140 -0.95 45.08 8.19
N ALA A 141 -2.06 45.81 8.13
CA ALA A 141 -2.23 47.19 8.58
C ALA A 141 -2.36 47.28 10.11
N PRO A 142 -2.09 48.45 10.73
CA PRO A 142 -1.53 48.52 12.08
C PRO A 142 -2.59 48.52 13.19
N SER A 143 -2.29 47.78 14.26
CA SER A 143 -2.77 48.06 15.61
C SER A 143 -1.81 49.08 16.27
N HIS A 144 -2.36 50.20 16.74
CA HIS A 144 -1.67 51.15 17.59
C HIS A 144 -2.00 50.85 19.06
N VAL A 145 -0.96 50.78 19.89
CA VAL A 145 -1.00 50.60 21.34
C VAL A 145 -0.69 51.95 21.99
N GLY A 146 -1.46 52.32 23.01
CA GLY A 146 -0.97 53.16 24.11
C GLY A 146 -1.93 54.28 24.53
N GLY A 147 -2.62 54.07 25.65
CA GLY A 147 -3.34 55.10 26.37
C GLY A 147 -4.11 54.50 27.53
N GLU A 148 -3.58 54.67 28.74
CA GLU A 148 -4.24 54.41 30.01
C GLU A 148 -5.59 55.13 30.03
N ASP A 149 -6.69 54.42 30.28
CA ASP A 149 -7.89 54.93 30.96
C ASP A 149 -8.78 53.73 31.34
N GLU A 150 -9.23 53.72 32.59
CA GLU A 150 -10.22 52.80 33.13
C GLU A 150 -11.57 53.08 32.44
N ASP A 151 -12.01 52.21 31.54
CA ASP A 151 -13.38 52.24 31.03
C ASP A 151 -14.05 50.86 31.17
N ASP A 152 -15.18 50.89 31.86
CA ASP A 152 -16.01 49.78 32.31
C ASP A 152 -16.33 48.76 31.22
N ILE A 153 -16.29 47.47 31.59
CA ILE A 153 -16.86 46.38 30.79
C ILE A 153 -18.37 46.67 30.64
N PRO A 154 -18.91 46.87 29.42
CA PRO A 154 -20.32 47.17 29.24
C PRO A 154 -21.18 45.99 29.71
N ASP A 155 -22.15 46.28 30.56
CA ASP A 155 -23.08 45.29 31.11
C ASP A 155 -23.94 44.68 29.99
N MET A 156 -24.18 43.37 30.05
CA MET A 156 -24.84 42.55 29.02
C MET A 156 -26.35 42.85 28.87
N ALA A 157 -26.83 43.96 29.44
CA ALA A 157 -28.22 44.37 29.46
C ALA A 157 -28.58 45.49 28.46
N ASP A 158 -27.60 46.09 27.76
CA ASP A 158 -27.82 47.20 26.82
C ASP A 158 -27.95 46.78 25.34
N TYR A 159 -28.09 45.48 25.06
CA TYR A 159 -28.46 45.00 23.72
C TYR A 159 -29.95 44.67 23.64
N GLU A 160 -30.79 45.70 23.76
CA GLU A 160 -32.16 45.66 23.24
C GLU A 160 -32.25 46.47 21.94
N GLU A 161 -32.55 45.72 20.87
CA GLU A 161 -33.35 46.12 19.71
C GLU A 161 -32.72 47.08 18.66
N ALA A 162 -32.21 46.49 17.57
CA ALA A 162 -32.82 46.60 16.22
C ALA A 162 -31.82 46.19 15.12
N ASP A 163 -31.89 44.93 14.67
CA ASP A 163 -31.79 44.63 13.24
C ASP A 163 -32.43 43.25 12.99
N ASN A 164 -33.75 43.28 12.77
CA ASN A 164 -34.47 42.14 12.22
C ASN A 164 -33.97 41.93 10.79
N ILE A 165 -32.99 41.06 10.61
CA ILE A 165 -32.74 40.45 9.30
C ILE A 165 -33.95 39.53 9.05
N GLU A 166 -34.91 40.01 8.28
CA GLU A 166 -35.97 39.17 7.71
C GLU A 166 -35.32 38.10 6.82
N ILE A 167 -35.20 36.89 7.35
CA ILE A 167 -34.82 35.71 6.58
C ILE A 167 -36.08 35.18 5.91
N ASP A 168 -36.18 35.37 4.60
CA ASP A 168 -37.21 34.75 3.76
C ASP A 168 -37.12 33.20 3.86
N PRO A 169 -38.21 32.49 4.22
CA PRO A 169 -38.22 31.04 4.37
C PRO A 169 -38.27 30.36 3.00
N GLY A 170 -37.19 30.47 2.23
CA GLY A 170 -37.06 29.90 0.89
C GLY A 170 -35.63 29.75 0.39
N THR A 171 -34.66 30.40 1.03
CA THR A 171 -33.26 30.36 0.58
C THR A 171 -32.47 29.36 1.42
N TYR A 172 -32.47 28.10 0.99
CA TYR A 172 -31.50 27.13 1.47
C TYR A 172 -30.10 27.56 0.99
N ILE A 173 -29.13 27.59 1.90
CA ILE A 173 -27.73 27.83 1.55
C ILE A 173 -27.30 26.62 0.72
N ILE A 174 -27.21 26.78 -0.60
CA ILE A 174 -26.54 25.81 -1.47
C ILE A 174 -25.05 26.01 -1.23
N ALA A 175 -24.45 25.12 -0.45
CA ALA A 175 -23.00 25.01 -0.42
C ALA A 175 -22.56 24.55 -1.81
N HIS A 176 -21.97 25.46 -2.59
CA HIS A 176 -21.22 25.07 -3.78
C HIS A 176 -19.91 24.45 -3.29
N GLU A 177 -19.65 23.20 -3.65
CA GLU A 177 -18.33 22.60 -3.47
C GLU A 177 -17.31 23.49 -4.20
N PRO A 178 -16.18 23.86 -3.57
CA PRO A 178 -15.15 24.59 -4.28
C PRO A 178 -14.69 23.75 -5.47
N GLU A 179 -14.62 24.35 -6.66
CA GLU A 179 -14.07 23.74 -7.89
C GLU A 179 -12.54 23.53 -7.80
N ASP A 180 -12.01 23.38 -6.58
CA ASP A 180 -10.61 23.01 -6.37
C ASP A 180 -10.48 21.51 -6.64
N ASP A 181 -9.83 21.18 -7.76
CA ASP A 181 -9.35 19.84 -8.15
C ASP A 181 -8.38 19.19 -7.12
N ASN A 182 -8.21 19.79 -5.94
CA ASN A 182 -7.29 19.36 -4.89
C ASN A 182 -7.93 18.42 -3.85
N ILE A 183 -9.20 18.05 -4.03
CA ILE A 183 -9.84 16.98 -3.25
C ILE A 183 -9.39 15.63 -3.80
N LEU A 184 -8.48 14.95 -3.09
CA LEU A 184 -8.04 13.61 -3.45
C LEU A 184 -9.22 12.63 -3.33
N ARG A 185 -9.70 12.14 -4.48
CA ARG A 185 -10.81 11.17 -4.55
C ARG A 185 -10.38 9.83 -3.98
N THR A 186 -10.99 9.47 -2.86
CA THR A 186 -10.76 8.19 -2.17
C THR A 186 -11.23 7.03 -3.05
N ARG A 187 -10.38 6.03 -3.21
CA ARG A 187 -10.73 4.75 -3.85
C ARG A 187 -10.85 3.66 -2.82
N THR A 188 -11.52 2.57 -3.19
CA THR A 188 -11.52 1.34 -2.41
C THR A 188 -11.13 0.17 -3.30
N TYR A 189 -10.51 -0.86 -2.72
CA TYR A 189 -9.95 -1.98 -3.46
C TYR A 189 -10.41 -3.32 -2.87
N ASP A 190 -10.74 -4.25 -3.74
CA ASP A 190 -10.72 -5.67 -3.42
C ASP A 190 -9.37 -6.23 -3.88
N VAL A 191 -8.60 -6.77 -2.93
CA VAL A 191 -7.28 -7.35 -3.18
C VAL A 191 -7.37 -8.86 -3.02
N SER A 192 -7.06 -9.61 -4.08
CA SER A 192 -7.07 -11.07 -4.05
C SER A 192 -5.68 -11.67 -4.27
N ILE A 193 -5.43 -12.82 -3.63
CA ILE A 193 -4.19 -13.59 -3.76
C ILE A 193 -4.52 -14.98 -4.28
N THR A 194 -3.99 -15.31 -5.44
CA THR A 194 -4.12 -16.64 -6.06
C THR A 194 -2.78 -17.37 -6.04
N TYR A 195 -2.79 -18.70 -6.10
CA TYR A 195 -1.58 -19.49 -6.28
C TYR A 195 -1.23 -19.65 -7.78
N ASP A 196 -0.07 -19.17 -8.19
CA ASP A 196 0.45 -19.38 -9.54
C ASP A 196 1.17 -20.73 -9.61
N LYS A 197 0.58 -21.71 -10.30
CA LYS A 197 1.14 -23.06 -10.38
C LYS A 197 2.46 -23.13 -11.15
N TYR A 198 2.65 -22.27 -12.14
CA TYR A 198 3.86 -22.26 -12.96
C TYR A 198 5.05 -21.67 -12.20
N TYR A 199 4.84 -20.51 -11.57
CA TYR A 199 5.89 -19.85 -10.79
C TYR A 199 6.00 -20.35 -9.35
N GLN A 200 5.03 -21.13 -8.87
CA GLN A 200 4.98 -21.68 -7.52
C GLN A 200 5.01 -20.56 -6.46
N THR A 201 4.33 -19.45 -6.73
CA THR A 201 4.31 -18.26 -5.89
C THR A 201 2.90 -17.67 -5.84
N PRO A 202 2.57 -16.90 -4.79
CA PRO A 202 1.33 -16.15 -4.77
C PRO A 202 1.37 -15.03 -5.81
N ARG A 203 0.19 -14.70 -6.35
CA ARG A 203 -0.03 -13.63 -7.32
C ARG A 203 -1.16 -12.73 -6.83
N VAL A 204 -0.91 -11.42 -6.82
CA VAL A 204 -1.86 -10.39 -6.36
C VAL A 204 -2.68 -9.86 -7.53
N TRP A 205 -3.96 -9.63 -7.27
CA TRP A 205 -4.90 -8.99 -8.19
C TRP A 205 -5.65 -7.87 -7.48
N LEU A 206 -5.94 -6.82 -8.22
CA LEU A 206 -6.53 -5.58 -7.73
C LEU A 206 -7.81 -5.29 -8.51
N THR A 207 -8.88 -5.03 -7.77
CA THR A 207 -10.14 -4.53 -8.32
C THR A 207 -10.47 -3.23 -7.61
N GLY A 208 -10.32 -2.10 -8.32
CA GLY A 208 -10.55 -0.78 -7.75
C GLY A 208 -12.01 -0.34 -7.93
N TYR A 209 -12.45 0.50 -7.00
CA TYR A 209 -13.73 1.19 -7.03
C TYR A 209 -13.52 2.67 -6.72
N ASP A 210 -14.30 3.53 -7.37
CA ASP A 210 -14.32 4.96 -7.11
C ASP A 210 -15.07 5.32 -5.81
N GLU A 211 -15.17 6.62 -5.52
CA GLU A 211 -15.86 7.15 -4.35
C GLU A 211 -17.35 6.76 -4.28
N SER A 212 -17.96 6.50 -5.43
CA SER A 212 -19.37 6.09 -5.56
C SER A 212 -19.56 4.58 -5.58
N ARG A 213 -18.49 3.80 -5.30
CA ARG A 213 -18.46 2.33 -5.37
C ARG A 213 -18.68 1.75 -6.76
N MET A 214 -18.41 2.53 -7.80
CA MET A 214 -18.43 2.05 -9.16
C MET A 214 -17.08 1.45 -9.54
N LEU A 215 -17.11 0.37 -10.31
CA LEU A 215 -15.91 -0.36 -10.70
C LEU A 215 -15.00 0.50 -11.58
N LEU A 216 -13.74 0.63 -11.18
CA LEU A 216 -12.74 1.37 -11.93
C LEU A 216 -12.26 0.60 -13.15
N GLN A 217 -11.89 1.34 -14.19
CA GLN A 217 -11.11 0.77 -15.29
C GLN A 217 -9.76 0.27 -14.77
N ALA A 218 -9.34 -0.90 -15.24
CA ALA A 218 -8.11 -1.55 -14.77
C ALA A 218 -6.87 -0.69 -15.02
N GLU A 219 -6.90 0.17 -16.03
CA GLU A 219 -5.85 1.13 -16.35
C GLU A 219 -5.69 2.21 -15.26
N LEU A 220 -6.78 2.66 -14.63
CA LEU A 220 -6.75 3.68 -13.57
C LEU A 220 -6.13 3.15 -12.27
N VAL A 221 -6.17 1.84 -12.06
CA VAL A 221 -5.51 1.18 -10.92
C VAL A 221 -4.00 1.41 -10.93
N LEU A 222 -3.40 1.65 -12.11
CA LEU A 222 -1.97 1.92 -12.23
C LEU A 222 -1.53 3.23 -11.56
N GLU A 223 -2.45 4.16 -11.31
CA GLU A 223 -2.16 5.39 -10.55
C GLU A 223 -1.89 5.14 -9.06
N ASP A 224 -2.33 3.98 -8.56
CA ASP A 224 -2.15 3.52 -7.18
C ASP A 224 -0.99 2.51 -7.05
N VAL A 225 -0.27 2.26 -8.14
CA VAL A 225 0.95 1.44 -8.17
C VAL A 225 2.16 2.36 -8.24
N SER A 226 3.19 2.06 -7.45
CA SER A 226 4.46 2.80 -7.50
C SER A 226 5.02 2.82 -8.93
N GLN A 227 5.53 3.98 -9.36
CA GLN A 227 5.98 4.19 -10.74
C GLN A 227 7.10 3.23 -11.15
N ASP A 228 7.98 2.90 -10.19
CA ASP A 228 9.08 1.97 -10.38
C ASP A 228 8.61 0.56 -10.73
N HIS A 229 7.42 0.19 -10.26
CA HIS A 229 6.84 -1.14 -10.42
C HIS A 229 5.75 -1.19 -11.51
N ALA A 230 5.00 -0.10 -11.71
CA ALA A 230 3.83 -0.02 -12.59
C ALA A 230 4.13 -0.48 -14.01
N ARG A 231 5.21 0.01 -14.62
CA ARG A 231 5.57 -0.32 -16.02
C ARG A 231 6.35 -1.63 -16.16
N LYS A 232 6.89 -2.15 -15.06
CA LYS A 232 7.78 -3.33 -15.09
C LYS A 232 7.02 -4.61 -14.78
N THR A 233 6.01 -4.53 -13.89
CA THR A 233 5.46 -5.73 -13.25
C THR A 233 3.95 -5.79 -13.13
N VAL A 234 3.23 -4.70 -13.37
CA VAL A 234 1.76 -4.77 -13.37
C VAL A 234 1.23 -5.00 -14.78
N THR A 235 0.34 -5.98 -14.91
CA THR A 235 -0.34 -6.35 -16.16
C THR A 235 -1.84 -6.39 -15.96
N ILE A 236 -2.60 -6.13 -17.02
CA ILE A 236 -4.07 -6.24 -17.01
C ILE A 236 -4.44 -7.59 -17.63
N GLU A 237 -4.95 -8.51 -16.81
CA GLU A 237 -5.21 -9.90 -17.18
C GLU A 237 -6.57 -10.39 -16.66
N ASP A 238 -7.08 -11.46 -17.25
CA ASP A 238 -8.29 -12.12 -16.76
C ASP A 238 -8.01 -12.86 -15.44
N HIS A 239 -8.84 -12.62 -14.42
CA HIS A 239 -8.66 -13.28 -13.13
C HIS A 239 -8.97 -14.79 -13.24
N PRO A 240 -8.13 -15.67 -12.67
CA PRO A 240 -8.26 -17.11 -12.87
C PRO A 240 -9.52 -17.71 -12.24
N HIS A 241 -10.17 -17.01 -11.30
CA HIS A 241 -11.36 -17.47 -10.58
C HIS A 241 -12.58 -16.54 -10.66
N LEU A 242 -12.42 -15.34 -11.24
CA LEU A 242 -13.44 -14.28 -11.26
C LEU A 242 -13.65 -13.80 -12.70
N PRO A 243 -14.79 -13.17 -13.03
CA PRO A 243 -15.03 -12.62 -14.35
C PRO A 243 -14.44 -11.22 -14.47
N GLY A 244 -14.00 -10.87 -15.69
CA GLY A 244 -13.47 -9.54 -16.00
C GLY A 244 -11.95 -9.47 -15.97
N LYS A 245 -11.46 -8.28 -16.35
CA LYS A 245 -10.03 -7.96 -16.36
C LYS A 245 -9.68 -7.24 -15.07
N HIS A 246 -8.53 -7.60 -14.52
CA HIS A 246 -8.03 -7.05 -13.26
C HIS A 246 -6.57 -6.64 -13.46
N ALA A 247 -6.15 -5.62 -12.73
CA ALA A 247 -4.72 -5.30 -12.62
C ALA A 247 -4.05 -6.36 -11.72
N SER A 248 -2.89 -6.86 -12.12
CA SER A 248 -2.18 -7.91 -11.40
C SER A 248 -0.68 -7.65 -11.34
N VAL A 249 -0.08 -7.87 -10.17
CA VAL A 249 1.38 -7.88 -10.01
C VAL A 249 1.92 -9.23 -10.51
N HIS A 250 2.67 -9.20 -11.61
CA HIS A 250 3.13 -10.38 -12.31
C HIS A 250 4.19 -11.17 -11.51
N PRO A 251 4.03 -12.49 -11.32
CA PRO A 251 4.77 -13.26 -10.32
C PRO A 251 6.20 -13.67 -10.71
N CYS A 252 6.68 -13.33 -11.91
CA CYS A 252 7.96 -13.82 -12.44
C CYS A 252 9.18 -13.51 -11.57
N ARG A 253 9.13 -12.46 -10.74
CA ARG A 253 10.21 -12.09 -9.82
C ARG A 253 9.92 -12.47 -8.37
N HIS A 254 8.70 -12.87 -8.02
CA HIS A 254 8.31 -13.09 -6.62
C HIS A 254 9.20 -14.12 -5.91
N GLY A 255 9.55 -15.24 -6.57
CA GLY A 255 10.40 -16.27 -5.95
C GLY A 255 11.79 -15.75 -5.60
N ALA A 256 12.44 -15.02 -6.52
CA ALA A 256 13.76 -14.44 -6.28
C ALA A 256 13.75 -13.40 -5.15
N VAL A 257 12.68 -12.61 -5.08
CA VAL A 257 12.48 -11.54 -4.10
C VAL A 257 12.25 -12.12 -2.72
N MET A 258 11.35 -13.11 -2.62
CA MET A 258 11.07 -13.81 -1.38
C MET A 258 12.32 -14.53 -0.87
N LYS A 259 13.10 -15.15 -1.76
CA LYS A 259 14.39 -15.75 -1.37
C LYS A 259 15.32 -14.71 -0.73
N LYS A 260 15.51 -13.54 -1.37
CA LYS A 260 16.35 -12.47 -0.82
C LYS A 260 15.84 -12.00 0.56
N ILE A 261 14.52 -11.85 0.73
CA ILE A 261 13.92 -11.48 2.02
C ILE A 261 14.21 -12.54 3.09
N ILE A 262 14.05 -13.82 2.76
CA ILE A 262 14.32 -14.94 3.67
C ILE A 262 15.82 -14.99 4.04
N ASP A 263 16.72 -14.82 3.07
CA ASP A 263 18.17 -14.78 3.30
C ASP A 263 18.55 -13.63 4.26
N VAL A 264 17.95 -12.45 4.09
CA VAL A 264 18.16 -11.31 4.99
C VAL A 264 17.65 -11.61 6.40
N LEU A 265 16.48 -12.23 6.56
CA LEU A 265 15.95 -12.61 7.88
C LEU A 265 16.85 -13.64 8.57
N MET A 266 17.29 -14.67 7.84
CA MET A 266 18.22 -15.68 8.36
C MET A 266 19.55 -15.07 8.80
N SER A 267 20.08 -14.10 8.03
CA SER A 267 21.31 -13.38 8.41
C SER A 267 21.18 -12.57 9.71
N ARG A 268 19.95 -12.20 10.09
CA ARG A 268 19.62 -11.50 11.34
C ARG A 268 19.26 -12.44 12.48
N GLY A 269 19.42 -13.76 12.29
CA GLY A 269 19.09 -14.77 13.29
C GLY A 269 17.60 -15.11 13.39
N VAL A 270 16.78 -14.64 12.44
CA VAL A 270 15.35 -14.97 12.38
C VAL A 270 15.15 -16.09 11.37
N GLU A 271 14.65 -17.24 11.81
CA GLU A 271 14.24 -18.30 10.90
C GLU A 271 12.74 -18.20 10.60
N PRO A 272 12.34 -17.68 9.42
CA PRO A 272 10.94 -17.65 9.07
C PRO A 272 10.42 -19.05 8.81
N GLU A 273 9.20 -19.31 9.29
CA GLU A 273 8.43 -20.50 8.97
C GLU A 273 7.60 -20.25 7.70
N VAL A 274 7.21 -21.33 7.02
CA VAL A 274 6.53 -21.23 5.72
C VAL A 274 5.10 -20.70 5.85
N ASP A 275 4.45 -20.89 6.99
CA ASP A 275 3.13 -20.34 7.29
C ASP A 275 3.14 -18.80 7.39
N LYS A 276 4.31 -18.19 7.64
CA LYS A 276 4.52 -16.74 7.64
C LYS A 276 4.78 -16.17 6.24
N TYR A 277 4.81 -17.00 5.19
CA TYR A 277 5.16 -16.57 3.83
C TYR A 277 4.31 -15.40 3.36
N LEU A 278 2.99 -15.47 3.53
CA LEU A 278 2.09 -14.45 3.00
C LEU A 278 2.27 -13.10 3.68
N PHE A 279 2.70 -13.03 4.93
CA PHE A 279 3.01 -11.77 5.60
C PHE A 279 4.28 -11.13 5.05
N LEU A 280 5.32 -11.92 4.80
CA LEU A 280 6.53 -11.45 4.12
C LEU A 280 6.23 -10.99 2.69
N PHE A 281 5.38 -11.73 1.99
CA PHE A 281 4.95 -11.41 0.65
C PHE A 281 4.13 -10.12 0.60
N LEU A 282 3.15 -9.95 1.50
CA LEU A 282 2.32 -8.76 1.60
C LEU A 282 3.15 -7.53 2.00
N LYS A 283 4.15 -7.68 2.88
CA LYS A 283 5.11 -6.61 3.17
C LYS A 283 5.88 -6.17 1.92
N PHE A 284 6.25 -7.12 1.06
CA PHE A 284 6.84 -6.78 -0.24
C PHE A 284 5.82 -6.10 -1.17
N VAL A 285 4.59 -6.60 -1.25
CA VAL A 285 3.53 -6.00 -2.08
C VAL A 285 3.22 -4.56 -1.63
N ALA A 286 3.41 -4.22 -0.35
CA ALA A 286 3.23 -2.86 0.16
C ALA A 286 4.23 -1.87 -0.46
N SER A 287 5.38 -2.32 -0.97
CA SER A 287 6.28 -1.46 -1.76
C SER A 287 5.76 -1.20 -3.18
N VAL A 288 4.93 -2.10 -3.71
CA VAL A 288 4.36 -2.02 -5.06
C VAL A 288 3.11 -1.16 -5.08
N ILE A 289 2.27 -1.27 -4.05
CA ILE A 289 1.01 -0.54 -3.90
C ILE A 289 0.97 0.20 -2.54
N PRO A 290 1.78 1.25 -2.37
CA PRO A 290 2.03 1.86 -1.07
C PRO A 290 0.83 2.58 -0.45
N THR A 291 -0.19 2.91 -1.25
CA THR A 291 -1.38 3.65 -0.80
C THR A 291 -2.59 2.78 -0.51
N ILE A 292 -2.51 1.46 -0.75
CA ILE A 292 -3.62 0.53 -0.51
C ILE A 292 -3.44 -0.11 0.87
N GLU A 293 -4.32 0.24 1.81
CA GLU A 293 -4.17 -0.06 3.24
C GLU A 293 -4.74 -1.44 3.65
N TYR A 294 -4.20 -2.53 3.11
CA TYR A 294 -4.62 -3.89 3.53
C TYR A 294 -3.85 -4.36 4.77
N ASP A 295 -4.48 -5.20 5.57
CA ASP A 295 -3.84 -5.75 6.77
C ASP A 295 -2.83 -6.84 6.43
N TYR A 296 -1.62 -6.69 6.96
CA TYR A 296 -0.57 -7.72 6.95
C TYR A 296 0.27 -7.69 8.24
N THR A 297 -0.26 -7.08 9.30
CA THR A 297 0.45 -6.90 10.57
C THR A 297 0.72 -8.25 11.23
N MET A 298 1.99 -8.63 11.27
CA MET A 298 2.50 -9.65 12.16
C MET A 298 3.73 -9.10 12.87
N ASP A 299 3.72 -9.21 14.20
CA ASP A 299 4.93 -9.10 14.98
C ASP A 299 5.82 -10.29 14.62
N PHE A 300 6.85 -10.04 13.82
CA PHE A 300 7.98 -10.94 13.80
C PHE A 300 8.69 -10.72 15.12
N ASP A 301 8.61 -11.69 16.04
CA ASP A 301 9.52 -11.76 17.19
C ASP A 301 10.95 -11.84 16.63
N LEU A 302 11.50 -10.66 16.35
CA LEU A 302 12.90 -10.41 16.13
C LEU A 302 13.50 -10.59 17.52
N GLY A 303 13.79 -11.85 17.88
CA GLY A 303 14.13 -12.27 19.22
C GLY A 303 14.94 -11.20 19.93
N SER A 304 14.39 -10.70 21.03
CA SER A 304 15.11 -9.78 21.91
C SER A 304 16.48 -10.40 22.17
N SER A 305 17.53 -9.79 21.63
CA SER A 305 18.90 -10.13 21.97
C SER A 305 19.02 -9.88 23.46
N SER A 306 18.84 -10.94 24.24
CA SER A 306 19.09 -10.93 25.67
C SER A 306 20.57 -10.64 25.82
N SER A 307 20.88 -9.36 26.04
CA SER A 307 22.19 -8.84 26.36
C SER A 307 22.17 -8.45 27.83
#